data_AF-A0A2M8Q9U0-F1
#
_entry.id   AF-A0A2M8Q9U0-F1
#
_cell.length_a   1.000
_cell.length_b   1.000
_cell.length_c   1.000
_cell.angle_alpha   90.00
_cell.angle_beta   90.00
_cell.angle_gamma   90.00
#
_symmetry.space_group_name_H-M   'P 1'
#
loop_
_entity.id
_entity.type
_entity.pdbx_description
1 polymer ?
#
loop_
_entity_poly.entity_id
_entity_poly.type
_entity_poly.pdbx_seq_one_letter_code
_entity_poly.pdbx_strand_id
1 'polypeptide(L)'
;VKGVVRRAAEELASGLWEMDRGWKGLDQPAFTLITGSDKKQRQIALSAIDALFGREPPSGDADAVRGALSFWDVIPQIKGDSLMVEIMTPHQSHYYQEKQERKSGDSITPHDSGQPNPIAFLTVPPGSHFTFCVTCDMAHLNRLAPHLAQADPASGKPRWQLLIEAAFEHAFQWLGFGAKTAVGYGAMETAAMRQARLEEQKRRDEAVRAEQEAQSTVAWPGSRLKFNRANKALTAEKDGKTAIALAPQGEALLASLPPEVRKKVETNQFVKVTAYVSGSSLVKVEAS
;
A
#
# COMPACT_ATOMS: atom_id res chain seq x y z
N VAL A 1 0.07 -19.90 5.75
CA VAL A 1 -0.17 -19.20 4.46
C VAL A 1 -1.61 -19.35 3.98
N LYS A 2 -2.07 -20.56 3.66
CA LYS A 2 -3.42 -20.83 3.12
C LYS A 2 -4.54 -20.07 3.85
N GLY A 3 -4.58 -20.12 5.18
CA GLY A 3 -5.61 -19.43 5.98
C GLY A 3 -5.62 -17.91 5.82
N VAL A 4 -4.44 -17.27 5.78
CA VAL A 4 -4.32 -15.81 5.58
C VAL A 4 -4.79 -15.42 4.18
N VAL A 5 -4.38 -16.17 3.16
CA VAL A 5 -4.78 -15.88 1.77
C VAL A 5 -6.27 -16.16 1.55
N ARG A 6 -6.83 -17.21 2.19
CA ARG A 6 -8.28 -17.46 2.20
C ARG A 6 -9.02 -16.29 2.84
N ARG A 7 -8.56 -15.80 3.99
CA ARG A 7 -9.15 -14.64 4.66
C ARG A 7 -9.11 -13.38 3.79
N ALA A 8 -7.99 -13.13 3.11
CA ALA A 8 -7.88 -12.03 2.15
C ALA A 8 -8.89 -12.16 1.01
N ALA A 9 -9.08 -13.38 0.47
CA ALA A 9 -10.08 -13.64 -0.56
C ALA A 9 -11.51 -13.39 -0.04
N GLU A 10 -11.84 -13.82 1.17
CA GLU A 10 -13.14 -13.56 1.82
C GLU A 10 -13.40 -12.07 2.01
N GLU A 11 -12.38 -11.32 2.45
CA GLU A 11 -12.46 -9.86 2.60
C GLU A 11 -12.69 -9.16 1.26
N LEU A 12 -11.90 -9.48 0.23
CA LEU A 12 -12.08 -8.91 -1.11
C LEU A 12 -13.43 -9.29 -1.73
N ALA A 13 -13.93 -10.50 -1.48
CA ALA A 13 -15.20 -10.97 -2.00
C ALA A 13 -16.42 -10.30 -1.33
N SER A 14 -16.30 -9.92 -0.06
CA SER A 14 -17.36 -9.29 0.73
C SER A 14 -17.88 -7.97 0.15
N GLY A 15 -17.13 -7.33 -0.75
CA GLY A 15 -17.49 -6.04 -1.34
C GLY A 15 -17.36 -4.86 -0.40
N LEU A 16 -16.76 -5.03 0.79
CA LEU A 16 -16.48 -3.97 1.75
C LEU A 16 -15.27 -3.09 1.37
N TRP A 17 -14.48 -3.54 0.38
CA TRP A 17 -13.29 -2.85 -0.10
C TRP A 17 -13.59 -2.14 -1.42
N GLU A 18 -13.09 -0.90 -1.58
CA GLU A 18 -13.31 -0.11 -2.80
C GLU A 18 -12.77 -0.80 -4.06
N MET A 19 -11.72 -1.60 -3.93
CA MET A 19 -11.15 -2.42 -5.01
C MET A 19 -11.26 -3.91 -4.67
N ASP A 20 -12.25 -4.60 -5.25
CA ASP A 20 -12.47 -6.03 -5.06
C ASP A 20 -11.46 -6.94 -5.79
N ARG A 21 -10.68 -6.37 -6.73
CA ARG A 21 -9.65 -7.05 -7.52
C ARG A 21 -10.14 -8.36 -8.18
N GLY A 22 -11.40 -8.38 -8.61
CA GLY A 22 -12.02 -9.51 -9.29
C GLY A 22 -12.67 -10.55 -8.37
N TRP A 23 -12.66 -10.34 -7.05
CA TRP A 23 -13.23 -11.26 -6.06
C TRP A 23 -14.70 -11.02 -5.74
N LYS A 24 -15.29 -9.88 -6.13
CA LYS A 24 -16.66 -9.52 -5.72
C LYS A 24 -17.67 -10.61 -6.08
N GLY A 25 -18.41 -11.05 -5.07
CA GLY A 25 -19.45 -12.08 -5.20
C GLY A 25 -18.93 -13.51 -5.39
N LEU A 26 -17.61 -13.74 -5.31
CA LEU A 26 -17.00 -15.08 -5.41
C LEU A 26 -17.09 -15.89 -4.11
N ASP A 27 -17.61 -15.29 -3.04
CA ASP A 27 -18.03 -15.92 -1.78
C ASP A 27 -19.41 -16.58 -1.89
N GLN A 28 -20.21 -16.20 -2.88
CA GLN A 28 -21.53 -16.79 -3.11
C GLN A 28 -21.41 -18.16 -3.80
N PRO A 29 -22.28 -19.13 -3.46
CA PRO A 29 -22.32 -20.41 -4.15
C PRO A 29 -22.63 -20.24 -5.64
N ALA A 30 -21.77 -20.76 -6.51
CA ALA A 30 -21.89 -20.67 -7.96
C ALA A 30 -21.69 -22.02 -8.67
N PHE A 31 -21.23 -23.04 -7.94
CA PHE A 31 -20.93 -24.36 -8.48
C PHE A 31 -21.63 -25.45 -7.66
N THR A 32 -21.95 -26.57 -8.30
CA THR A 32 -22.57 -27.72 -7.62
C THR A 32 -21.71 -28.95 -7.84
N LEU A 33 -21.22 -29.53 -6.75
CA LEU A 33 -20.54 -30.82 -6.76
C LEU A 33 -21.55 -31.93 -6.44
N ILE A 34 -21.66 -32.92 -7.33
CA ILE A 34 -22.47 -34.11 -7.09
C ILE A 34 -21.57 -35.19 -6.49
N THR A 35 -21.95 -35.71 -5.31
CA THR A 35 -21.21 -36.76 -4.60
C THR A 35 -22.13 -37.93 -4.24
N GLY A 36 -21.57 -39.13 -4.06
CA GLY A 36 -22.31 -40.35 -3.72
C GLY A 36 -22.54 -41.28 -4.91
N SER A 37 -23.10 -42.47 -4.62
CA SER A 37 -23.45 -43.48 -5.62
C SER A 37 -24.78 -43.16 -6.32
N ASP A 38 -25.05 -43.76 -7.48
CA ASP A 38 -26.29 -43.56 -8.28
C ASP A 38 -27.59 -43.66 -7.47
N LYS A 39 -27.62 -44.48 -6.40
CA LYS A 39 -28.80 -44.66 -5.55
C LYS A 39 -28.99 -43.58 -4.46
N LYS A 40 -27.98 -42.75 -4.19
CA LYS A 40 -27.99 -41.71 -3.14
C LYS A 40 -26.99 -40.60 -3.47
N GLN A 41 -27.36 -39.77 -4.44
CA GLN A 41 -26.60 -38.57 -4.80
C GLN A 41 -26.87 -37.43 -3.80
N ARG A 42 -25.82 -36.66 -3.51
CA ARG A 42 -25.86 -35.43 -2.72
C ARG A 42 -25.30 -34.28 -3.54
N GLN A 43 -25.92 -33.12 -3.44
CA GLN A 43 -25.48 -31.91 -4.11
C GLN A 43 -24.87 -30.96 -3.09
N ILE A 44 -23.62 -30.59 -3.29
CA ILE A 44 -22.90 -29.65 -2.44
C ILE A 44 -22.70 -28.37 -3.25
N ALA A 45 -23.29 -27.27 -2.76
CA ALA A 45 -23.08 -25.95 -3.35
C ALA A 45 -21.74 -25.38 -2.90
N LEU A 46 -20.95 -24.88 -3.84
CA LEU A 46 -19.60 -24.37 -3.64
C LEU A 46 -19.48 -22.95 -4.21
N SER A 47 -18.82 -22.09 -3.45
CA SER A 47 -18.32 -20.80 -3.94
C SER A 47 -17.00 -20.97 -4.70
N ALA A 48 -16.50 -19.91 -5.34
CA ALA A 48 -15.16 -19.94 -5.92
C ALA A 48 -14.08 -20.03 -4.84
N ILE A 49 -14.32 -19.44 -3.66
CA ILE A 49 -13.45 -19.61 -2.48
C ILE A 49 -13.40 -21.08 -2.07
N ASP A 50 -14.54 -21.78 -2.02
CA ASP A 50 -14.57 -23.21 -1.70
C ASP A 50 -13.86 -24.06 -2.76
N ALA A 51 -14.02 -23.75 -4.04
CA ALA A 51 -13.35 -24.47 -5.12
C ALA A 51 -11.81 -24.34 -5.04
N LEU A 52 -11.31 -23.16 -4.66
CA LEU A 52 -9.88 -22.88 -4.57
C LEU A 52 -9.27 -23.40 -3.26
N PHE A 53 -9.89 -23.08 -2.11
CA PHE A 53 -9.33 -23.35 -0.78
C PHE A 53 -9.91 -24.60 -0.10
N GLY A 54 -11.06 -25.09 -0.54
CA GLY A 54 -11.78 -26.20 0.06
C GLY A 54 -12.87 -25.73 1.03
N ARG A 55 -13.90 -26.56 1.17
CA ARG A 55 -15.02 -26.38 2.09
C ARG A 55 -14.78 -27.21 3.34
N GLU A 56 -14.81 -26.54 4.50
CA GLU A 56 -14.73 -27.18 5.81
C GLU A 56 -16.03 -26.93 6.56
N PRO A 57 -16.96 -27.89 6.59
CA PRO A 57 -18.24 -27.71 7.27
C PRO A 57 -18.07 -27.93 8.79
N PRO A 58 -19.08 -27.55 9.60
CA PRO A 58 -19.08 -27.82 11.04
C PRO A 58 -18.85 -29.31 11.35
N SER A 59 -18.24 -29.58 12.51
CA SER A 59 -17.95 -30.95 12.96
C SER A 59 -19.20 -31.84 12.91
N GLY A 60 -19.13 -32.95 12.17
CA GLY A 60 -20.21 -33.91 12.00
C GLY A 60 -20.93 -33.84 10.65
N ASP A 61 -20.67 -32.81 9.84
CA ASP A 61 -21.14 -32.72 8.46
C ASP A 61 -20.16 -33.43 7.50
N ALA A 62 -20.70 -34.24 6.60
CA ALA A 62 -19.94 -35.05 5.64
C ALA A 62 -19.63 -34.30 4.33
N ASP A 63 -20.05 -33.05 4.19
CA ASP A 63 -19.94 -32.27 2.95
C ASP A 63 -18.62 -31.47 2.87
N ALA A 64 -17.54 -32.02 3.44
CA ALA A 64 -16.19 -31.50 3.29
C ALA A 64 -15.68 -31.70 1.86
N VAL A 65 -15.12 -30.64 1.28
CA VAL A 65 -14.61 -30.66 -0.09
C VAL A 65 -13.17 -30.18 -0.12
N ARG A 66 -12.30 -30.97 -0.74
CA ARG A 66 -10.91 -30.58 -1.00
C ARG A 66 -10.86 -29.40 -1.99
N GLY A 67 -10.05 -28.40 -1.69
CA GLY A 67 -9.77 -27.30 -2.63
C GLY A 67 -8.74 -27.68 -3.70
N ALA A 68 -8.73 -26.95 -4.81
CA ALA A 68 -7.80 -27.17 -5.92
C ALA A 68 -6.37 -26.65 -5.67
N LEU A 69 -6.17 -25.78 -4.68
CA LEU A 69 -4.87 -25.16 -4.40
C LEU A 69 -4.08 -25.90 -3.30
N SER A 70 -2.78 -26.04 -3.53
CA SER A 70 -1.81 -26.49 -2.53
C SER A 70 -0.81 -25.37 -2.25
N PHE A 71 -0.61 -25.05 -0.98
CA PHE A 71 0.28 -24.00 -0.51
C PHE A 71 1.49 -24.66 0.16
N TRP A 72 2.68 -24.33 -0.32
CA TRP A 72 3.92 -24.86 0.22
C TRP A 72 4.33 -24.07 1.47
N ASP A 73 5.16 -24.69 2.30
CA ASP A 73 5.82 -23.98 3.38
C ASP A 73 6.76 -22.91 2.80
N VAL A 74 6.89 -21.81 3.55
CA VAL A 74 7.66 -20.65 3.12
C VAL A 74 8.92 -20.57 3.97
N ILE A 75 10.06 -20.63 3.31
CA ILE A 75 11.37 -20.51 3.94
C ILE A 75 11.89 -19.09 3.66
N PRO A 76 12.14 -18.26 4.69
CA PRO A 76 12.64 -16.92 4.50
C PRO A 76 14.10 -16.92 4.04
N GLN A 77 14.42 -16.02 3.11
CA GLN A 77 15.79 -15.59 2.81
C GLN A 77 16.11 -14.44 3.76
N ILE A 78 16.78 -14.76 4.87
CA ILE A 78 17.03 -13.84 5.96
C ILE A 78 18.10 -12.83 5.54
N LYS A 79 17.78 -11.54 5.66
CA LYS A 79 18.73 -10.48 5.35
C LYS A 79 19.95 -10.58 6.28
N GLY A 80 21.13 -10.74 5.69
CA GLY A 80 22.39 -10.80 6.42
C GLY A 80 22.56 -12.06 7.27
N ASP A 81 21.80 -13.13 7.00
CA ASP A 81 21.91 -14.44 7.64
C ASP A 81 21.82 -14.43 9.17
N SER A 82 21.17 -13.41 9.75
CA SER A 82 20.98 -13.28 11.19
C SER A 82 19.55 -12.89 11.52
N LEU A 83 18.99 -13.52 12.55
CA LEU A 83 17.74 -13.09 13.17
C LEU A 83 17.96 -11.84 14.02
N MET A 84 16.89 -11.10 14.27
CA MET A 84 16.86 -9.93 15.14
C MET A 84 16.17 -10.30 16.46
N VAL A 85 16.61 -9.69 17.57
CA VAL A 85 15.94 -9.83 18.87
C VAL A 85 15.09 -8.59 19.09
N GLU A 86 13.82 -8.79 19.38
CA GLU A 86 12.88 -7.73 19.77
C GLU A 86 12.39 -7.96 21.20
N ILE A 87 11.97 -6.89 21.88
CA ILE A 87 11.48 -6.93 23.24
C ILE A 87 10.03 -6.47 23.28
N MET A 88 9.16 -7.27 23.90
CA MET A 88 7.80 -6.88 24.20
C MET A 88 7.65 -6.77 25.72
N THR A 89 7.13 -5.65 26.21
CA THR A 89 6.84 -5.41 27.63
C THR A 89 5.32 -5.35 27.84
N PRO A 90 4.61 -6.47 28.03
CA PRO A 90 3.24 -6.44 28.52
C PRO A 90 3.20 -5.76 29.90
N HIS A 91 2.27 -4.82 30.05
CA HIS A 91 2.03 -4.10 31.31
C HIS A 91 0.76 -4.56 32.04
N GLN A 92 -0.17 -5.26 31.36
CA GLN A 92 -1.55 -5.47 31.85
C GLN A 92 -2.03 -6.93 31.77
N SER A 93 -1.15 -7.91 31.94
CA SER A 93 -1.51 -9.33 31.87
C SER A 93 -2.61 -9.72 32.86
N HIS A 94 -2.68 -9.08 34.03
CA HIS A 94 -3.62 -9.40 35.11
C HIS A 94 -5.07 -8.99 34.82
N TYR A 95 -5.31 -7.89 34.09
CA TYR A 95 -6.67 -7.40 33.81
C TYR A 95 -7.41 -8.26 32.77
N TYR A 96 -6.69 -8.87 31.82
CA TYR A 96 -7.29 -9.65 30.73
C TYR A 96 -7.32 -11.17 30.97
N GLN A 97 -6.68 -11.67 32.04
CA GLN A 97 -6.51 -13.12 32.28
C GLN A 97 -7.39 -13.68 33.41
N GLU A 98 -8.05 -12.85 34.22
CA GLU A 98 -8.95 -13.36 35.26
C GLU A 98 -10.31 -13.79 34.68
N LYS A 99 -10.59 -15.10 34.76
CA LYS A 99 -11.95 -15.62 34.68
C LYS A 99 -12.78 -14.93 35.76
N GLN A 100 -13.95 -14.41 35.39
CA GLN A 100 -14.97 -13.92 36.34
C GLN A 100 -15.41 -15.07 37.27
N GLU A 101 -14.64 -15.36 38.31
CA GLU A 101 -15.15 -16.11 39.46
C GLU A 101 -16.07 -15.16 40.22
N ARG A 102 -17.37 -15.47 40.23
CA ARG A 102 -18.45 -14.65 40.79
C ARG A 102 -18.46 -14.61 42.33
N LYS A 103 -17.29 -14.51 42.97
CA LYS A 103 -17.15 -14.37 44.42
C LYS A 103 -15.92 -13.53 44.79
N SER A 104 -15.98 -12.22 44.62
CA SER A 104 -15.50 -11.28 45.65
C SER A 104 -15.86 -9.86 45.24
N GLY A 105 -16.14 -9.00 46.22
CA GLY A 105 -16.38 -7.57 46.05
C GLY A 105 -15.11 -6.75 45.81
N ASP A 106 -14.05 -7.37 45.28
CA ASP A 106 -12.82 -6.67 44.88
C ASP A 106 -12.89 -6.34 43.39
N SER A 107 -13.44 -5.17 43.11
CA SER A 107 -13.36 -4.57 41.78
C SER A 107 -11.91 -4.18 41.52
N ILE A 108 -11.17 -4.97 40.74
CA ILE A 108 -9.88 -4.54 40.18
C ILE A 108 -10.19 -3.46 39.15
N THR A 109 -10.20 -2.20 39.60
CA THR A 109 -10.35 -1.06 38.70
C THR A 109 -9.21 -1.07 37.69
N PRO A 110 -9.46 -0.76 36.40
CA PRO A 110 -8.39 -0.66 35.41
C PRO A 110 -7.41 0.42 35.87
N HIS A 111 -6.21 0.00 36.27
CA HIS A 111 -5.14 0.90 36.71
C HIS A 111 -3.88 0.61 35.88
N ASP A 112 -3.19 1.67 35.46
CA ASP A 112 -2.05 1.56 34.53
C ASP A 112 -0.71 1.25 35.21
N SER A 113 -0.72 0.63 36.40
CA SER A 113 0.49 0.51 37.24
C SER A 113 1.05 -0.91 37.34
N GLY A 114 0.70 -1.78 36.39
CA GLY A 114 1.32 -3.11 36.29
C GLY A 114 2.81 -3.02 35.92
N GLN A 115 3.64 -3.82 36.59
CA GLN A 115 5.08 -3.85 36.32
C GLN A 115 5.37 -4.38 34.89
N PRO A 116 6.28 -3.74 34.13
CA PRO A 116 6.70 -4.27 32.83
C PRO A 116 7.38 -5.63 33.00
N ASN A 117 6.97 -6.61 32.19
CA ASN A 117 7.68 -7.89 32.08
C ASN A 117 8.34 -8.02 30.70
N PRO A 118 9.63 -7.66 30.53
CA PRO A 118 10.29 -7.74 29.23
C PRO A 118 10.42 -9.18 28.73
N ILE A 119 9.86 -9.45 27.54
CA ILE A 119 9.95 -10.74 26.86
C ILE A 119 10.74 -10.52 25.57
N ALA A 120 11.96 -11.07 25.51
CA ALA A 120 12.75 -11.12 24.30
C ALA A 120 12.21 -12.21 23.36
N PHE A 121 12.11 -11.91 22.07
CA PHE A 121 11.70 -12.88 21.04
C PHE A 121 12.46 -12.66 19.73
N LEU A 122 12.64 -13.74 18.97
CA LEU A 122 13.33 -13.69 17.68
C LEU A 122 12.39 -13.20 16.58
N THR A 123 12.92 -12.39 15.68
CA THR A 123 12.22 -11.83 14.54
C THR A 123 13.06 -11.95 13.27
N VAL A 124 12.37 -12.05 12.13
CA VAL A 124 13.01 -11.94 10.81
C VAL A 124 13.22 -10.45 10.53
N PRO A 125 14.46 -9.99 10.23
CA PRO A 125 14.74 -8.58 10.07
C PRO A 125 14.07 -7.97 8.83
N PRO A 126 13.70 -6.68 8.85
CA PRO A 126 13.21 -5.96 7.69
C PRO A 126 14.17 -6.03 6.50
N GLY A 127 13.60 -6.22 5.30
CA GLY A 127 14.36 -6.41 4.07
C GLY A 127 14.77 -7.86 3.79
N SER A 128 14.32 -8.82 4.60
CA SER A 128 14.35 -10.24 4.24
C SER A 128 13.36 -10.55 3.12
N HIS A 129 13.62 -11.60 2.36
CA HIS A 129 12.81 -12.00 1.20
C HIS A 129 12.06 -13.32 1.47
N PHE A 130 10.88 -13.45 0.88
CA PHE A 130 10.02 -14.63 1.01
C PHE A 130 9.56 -15.07 -0.38
N THR A 131 9.58 -16.38 -0.65
CA THR A 131 9.04 -16.97 -1.88
C THR A 131 7.82 -17.81 -1.54
N PHE A 132 6.67 -17.41 -2.06
CA PHE A 132 5.41 -18.14 -1.88
C PHE A 132 5.16 -19.04 -3.10
N CYS A 133 5.11 -20.36 -2.87
CA CYS A 133 4.81 -21.34 -3.90
C CYS A 133 3.38 -21.86 -3.73
N VAL A 134 2.54 -21.64 -4.75
CA VAL A 134 1.17 -22.17 -4.83
C VAL A 134 1.03 -22.97 -6.11
N THR A 135 0.55 -24.19 -5.99
CA THR A 135 0.29 -25.08 -7.12
C THR A 135 -1.20 -25.39 -7.22
N CYS A 136 -1.72 -25.49 -8.44
CA CYS A 136 -3.13 -25.80 -8.70
C CYS A 136 -3.28 -27.18 -9.34
N ASP A 137 -4.14 -28.02 -8.77
CA ASP A 137 -4.64 -29.23 -9.44
C ASP A 137 -5.66 -28.81 -10.52
N MET A 138 -5.17 -28.58 -11.73
CA MET A 138 -5.98 -28.08 -12.84
C MET A 138 -7.09 -29.04 -13.25
N ALA A 139 -6.88 -30.36 -13.13
CA ALA A 139 -7.92 -31.34 -13.43
C ALA A 139 -9.06 -31.24 -12.41
N HIS A 140 -8.71 -31.10 -11.13
CA HIS A 140 -9.70 -30.90 -10.08
C HIS A 140 -10.42 -29.55 -10.22
N LEU A 141 -9.69 -28.46 -10.49
CA LEU A 141 -10.27 -27.14 -10.68
C LEU A 141 -11.24 -27.12 -11.86
N ASN A 142 -10.89 -27.75 -13.00
CA ASN A 142 -11.78 -27.85 -14.15
C ASN A 142 -13.09 -28.57 -13.84
N ARG A 143 -13.07 -29.58 -12.96
CA ARG A 143 -14.30 -30.27 -12.52
C ARG A 143 -15.15 -29.42 -11.60
N LEU A 144 -14.54 -28.62 -10.73
CA LEU A 144 -15.26 -27.82 -9.73
C LEU A 144 -15.76 -26.49 -10.30
N ALA A 145 -14.87 -25.76 -10.98
CA ALA A 145 -15.07 -24.38 -11.39
C ALA A 145 -14.25 -24.08 -12.67
N PRO A 146 -14.70 -24.53 -13.85
CA PRO A 146 -13.93 -24.43 -15.10
C PRO A 146 -13.60 -22.97 -15.49
N HIS A 147 -14.46 -22.01 -15.15
CA HIS A 147 -14.20 -20.59 -15.40
C HIS A 147 -12.98 -20.05 -14.65
N LEU A 148 -12.57 -20.66 -13.54
CA LEU A 148 -11.35 -20.27 -12.81
C LEU A 148 -10.07 -20.81 -13.46
N ALA A 149 -10.19 -21.90 -14.24
CA ALA A 149 -9.07 -22.49 -14.98
C ALA A 149 -8.81 -21.81 -16.33
N GLN A 150 -9.79 -21.07 -16.85
CA GLN A 150 -9.69 -20.35 -18.11
C GLN A 150 -8.62 -19.25 -18.04
N ALA A 151 -7.88 -19.08 -19.13
CA ALA A 151 -6.92 -17.99 -19.28
C ALA A 151 -7.66 -16.66 -19.40
N ASP A 152 -7.19 -15.67 -18.66
CA ASP A 152 -7.59 -14.29 -18.81
C ASP A 152 -7.05 -13.73 -20.13
N PRO A 153 -7.90 -13.11 -20.98
CA PRO A 153 -7.48 -12.65 -22.31
C PRO A 153 -6.37 -11.61 -22.30
N ALA A 154 -6.26 -10.79 -21.26
CA ALA A 154 -5.29 -9.70 -21.18
C ALA A 154 -3.90 -10.18 -20.72
N SER A 155 -3.87 -11.06 -19.73
CA SER A 155 -2.63 -11.54 -19.11
C SER A 155 -2.14 -12.89 -19.63
N GLY A 156 -3.02 -13.69 -20.24
CA GLY A 156 -2.75 -15.08 -20.63
C GLY A 156 -2.63 -16.06 -19.45
N LYS A 157 -2.75 -15.58 -18.21
CA LYS A 157 -2.70 -16.40 -16.99
C LYS A 157 -4.07 -16.99 -16.68
N PRO A 158 -4.16 -18.19 -16.07
CA PRO A 158 -5.44 -18.71 -15.62
C PRO A 158 -6.04 -17.81 -14.54
N ARG A 159 -7.35 -17.62 -14.56
CA ARG A 159 -8.07 -16.68 -13.67
C ARG A 159 -7.78 -16.93 -12.19
N TRP A 160 -7.66 -18.19 -11.74
CA TRP A 160 -7.30 -18.50 -10.35
C TRP A 160 -5.98 -17.86 -9.94
N GLN A 161 -5.00 -17.76 -10.84
CA GLN A 161 -3.69 -17.22 -10.52
C GLN A 161 -3.78 -15.72 -10.27
N LEU A 162 -4.52 -14.98 -11.11
CA LEU A 162 -4.76 -13.55 -10.91
C LEU A 162 -5.47 -13.26 -9.58
N LEU A 163 -6.48 -14.07 -9.25
CA LEU A 163 -7.22 -13.95 -8.00
C LEU A 163 -6.30 -14.19 -6.79
N ILE A 164 -5.44 -15.21 -6.85
CA ILE A 164 -4.49 -15.50 -5.76
C ILE A 164 -3.39 -14.43 -5.65
N GLU A 165 -2.88 -13.91 -6.78
CA GLU A 165 -1.96 -12.76 -6.79
C GLU A 165 -2.62 -11.55 -6.08
N ALA A 166 -3.87 -11.23 -6.41
CA ALA A 166 -4.63 -10.17 -5.75
C ALA A 166 -4.84 -10.40 -4.25
N ALA A 167 -5.16 -11.64 -3.84
CA ALA A 167 -5.34 -12.00 -2.44
C ALA A 167 -4.02 -11.91 -1.64
N PHE A 168 -2.88 -12.26 -2.25
CA PHE A 168 -1.56 -12.06 -1.64
C PHE A 168 -1.24 -10.57 -1.45
N GLU A 169 -1.47 -9.75 -2.47
CA GLU A 169 -1.23 -8.30 -2.36
C GLU A 169 -2.10 -7.66 -1.27
N HIS A 170 -3.37 -8.09 -1.14
CA HIS A 170 -4.24 -7.67 -0.04
C HIS A 170 -3.71 -8.12 1.32
N ALA A 171 -3.33 -9.40 1.44
CA ALA A 171 -2.77 -9.94 2.67
C ALA A 171 -1.48 -9.21 3.09
N PHE A 172 -0.61 -8.86 2.14
CA PHE A 172 0.62 -8.13 2.39
C PHE A 172 0.39 -6.74 3.00
N GLN A 173 -0.66 -6.04 2.55
CA GLN A 173 -0.99 -4.69 3.02
C GLN A 173 -1.78 -4.68 4.33
N TRP A 174 -2.77 -5.56 4.46
CA TRP A 174 -3.82 -5.40 5.46
C TRP A 174 -3.84 -6.48 6.54
N LEU A 175 -3.29 -7.66 6.28
CA LEU A 175 -3.37 -8.79 7.20
C LEU A 175 -2.02 -9.13 7.86
N GLY A 176 -0.95 -9.16 7.06
CA GLY A 176 0.35 -9.66 7.45
C GLY A 176 0.43 -11.18 7.59
N PHE A 177 1.65 -11.71 7.67
CA PHE A 177 1.93 -13.13 7.90
C PHE A 177 2.72 -13.34 9.20
N GLY A 178 2.31 -14.33 10.00
CA GLY A 178 3.00 -14.69 11.23
C GLY A 178 2.26 -14.19 12.47
N ALA A 179 3.01 -13.93 13.55
CA ALA A 179 2.46 -13.48 14.82
C ALA A 179 2.48 -11.95 14.94
N LYS A 180 1.68 -11.41 15.88
CA LYS A 180 1.67 -9.99 16.26
C LYS A 180 1.36 -9.02 15.11
N THR A 181 0.56 -9.46 14.14
CA THR A 181 0.20 -8.63 12.97
C THR A 181 -0.62 -7.39 13.33
N ALA A 182 -1.45 -7.47 14.38
CA ALA A 182 -2.22 -6.33 14.88
C ALA A 182 -1.37 -5.12 15.33
N VAL A 183 -0.10 -5.35 15.66
CA VAL A 183 0.87 -4.29 16.03
C VAL A 183 1.93 -4.06 14.95
N GLY A 184 1.67 -4.52 13.72
CA GLY A 184 2.46 -4.21 12.52
C GLY A 184 3.51 -5.25 12.10
N TYR A 185 3.67 -6.35 12.85
CA TYR A 185 4.59 -7.41 12.43
C TYR A 185 4.04 -8.20 11.23
N GLY A 186 4.94 -8.81 10.45
CA GLY A 186 4.52 -9.68 9.36
C GLY A 186 4.00 -8.95 8.12
N ALA A 187 4.02 -7.62 8.10
CA ALA A 187 3.75 -6.83 6.91
C ALA A 187 4.79 -7.14 5.83
N MET A 188 4.33 -7.21 4.58
CA MET A 188 5.15 -7.52 3.43
C MET A 188 4.78 -6.58 2.28
N GLU A 189 5.62 -6.50 1.25
CA GLU A 189 5.30 -5.78 0.03
C GLU A 189 6.07 -6.40 -1.14
N THR A 190 5.47 -6.37 -2.33
CA THR A 190 6.18 -6.70 -3.57
C THR A 190 7.08 -5.53 -3.99
N ALA A 191 8.01 -5.78 -4.92
CA ALA A 191 8.83 -4.70 -5.49
C ALA A 191 7.97 -3.62 -6.17
N ALA A 192 6.90 -4.03 -6.86
CA ALA A 192 5.96 -3.11 -7.50
C ALA A 192 5.20 -2.26 -6.47
N MET A 193 4.71 -2.86 -5.38
CA MET A 193 4.04 -2.13 -4.29
C MET A 193 4.98 -1.11 -3.63
N ARG A 194 6.23 -1.51 -3.37
CA ARG A 194 7.26 -0.61 -2.83
C ARG A 194 7.47 0.59 -3.75
N GLN A 195 7.64 0.34 -5.05
CA GLN A 195 7.86 1.39 -6.03
C GLN A 195 6.67 2.36 -6.10
N ALA A 196 5.45 1.84 -6.18
CA ALA A 196 4.23 2.66 -6.20
C ALA A 196 4.11 3.53 -4.94
N ARG A 197 4.42 2.99 -3.76
CA ARG A 197 4.42 3.72 -2.49
C ARG A 197 5.46 4.84 -2.48
N LEU A 198 6.67 4.58 -2.98
CA LEU A 198 7.73 5.60 -3.07
C LEU A 198 7.36 6.72 -4.05
N GLU A 199 6.73 6.39 -5.17
CA GLU A 199 6.25 7.38 -6.15
C GLU A 199 5.07 8.21 -5.62
N GLU A 200 4.14 7.60 -4.89
CA GLU A 200 3.07 8.32 -4.20
C GLU A 200 3.63 9.27 -3.13
N GLN A 201 4.59 8.81 -2.32
CA GLN A 201 5.24 9.65 -1.33
C GLN A 201 5.93 10.84 -1.97
N LYS A 202 6.71 10.63 -3.04
CA LYS A 202 7.35 11.72 -3.79
C LYS A 202 6.33 12.74 -4.31
N ARG A 203 5.24 12.28 -4.92
CA ARG A 203 4.16 13.16 -5.40
C ARG A 203 3.52 13.96 -4.28
N ARG A 204 3.30 13.36 -3.11
CA ARG A 204 2.77 14.05 -1.93
C ARG A 204 3.74 15.10 -1.40
N ASP A 205 5.02 14.74 -1.27
CA ASP A 205 6.06 15.66 -0.79
C ASP A 205 6.23 16.84 -1.76
N GLU A 206 6.19 16.59 -3.07
CA GLU A 206 6.20 17.63 -4.11
C GLU A 206 4.96 18.54 -4.03
N ALA A 207 3.77 17.96 -3.84
CA ALA A 207 2.53 18.73 -3.69
C ALA A 207 2.55 19.61 -2.44
N VAL A 208 2.95 19.06 -1.28
CA VAL A 208 3.08 19.81 -0.02
C VAL A 208 4.09 20.94 -0.17
N ARG A 209 5.23 20.68 -0.83
CA ARG A 209 6.24 21.70 -1.10
C ARG A 209 5.71 22.80 -2.02
N ALA A 210 5.01 22.44 -3.09
CA ALA A 210 4.41 23.41 -4.01
C ALA A 210 3.34 24.27 -3.32
N GLU A 211 2.52 23.68 -2.44
CA GLU A 211 1.55 24.42 -1.62
C GLU A 211 2.21 25.39 -0.65
N GLN A 212 3.27 24.96 0.05
CA GLN A 212 4.05 25.83 0.93
C GLN A 212 4.72 26.98 0.16
N GLU A 213 5.26 26.71 -1.03
CA GLU A 213 5.86 27.72 -1.91
C GLU A 213 4.79 28.71 -2.40
N ALA A 214 3.61 28.23 -2.79
CA ALA A 214 2.49 29.07 -3.19
C ALA A 214 1.97 29.96 -2.05
N GLN A 215 1.81 29.42 -0.84
CA GLN A 215 1.35 30.18 0.34
C GLN A 215 2.37 31.24 0.79
N SER A 216 3.66 30.98 0.62
CA SER A 216 4.74 31.92 0.97
C SER A 216 5.10 32.90 -0.15
N THR A 217 4.45 32.80 -1.31
CA THR A 217 4.72 33.65 -2.47
C THR A 217 4.07 35.03 -2.29
N VAL A 218 4.90 36.08 -2.36
CA VAL A 218 4.50 37.48 -2.30
C VAL A 218 4.72 38.13 -3.66
N ALA A 219 3.73 38.90 -4.14
CA ALA A 219 3.87 39.69 -5.35
C ALA A 219 4.68 40.96 -5.09
N TRP A 220 5.68 41.22 -5.93
CA TRP A 220 6.48 42.42 -6.01
C TRP A 220 6.17 43.17 -7.33
N PRO A 221 5.08 43.98 -7.38
CA PRO A 221 4.79 44.80 -8.56
C PRO A 221 5.87 45.84 -8.82
N GLY A 222 6.21 46.07 -10.09
CA GLY A 222 7.21 47.06 -10.50
C GLY A 222 8.66 46.66 -10.21
N SER A 223 8.95 45.36 -10.10
CA SER A 223 10.29 44.85 -9.87
C SER A 223 11.20 45.06 -11.08
N ARG A 224 12.50 45.27 -10.83
CA ARG A 224 13.54 45.29 -11.87
C ARG A 224 14.08 43.87 -12.08
N LEU A 225 14.08 43.38 -13.31
CA LEU A 225 14.76 42.12 -13.65
C LEU A 225 16.19 42.36 -14.14
N LYS A 226 17.09 41.44 -13.76
CA LYS A 226 18.47 41.34 -14.25
C LYS A 226 18.75 39.89 -14.62
N PHE A 227 19.20 39.65 -15.85
CA PHE A 227 19.61 38.31 -16.29
C PHE A 227 21.13 38.23 -16.42
N ASN A 228 21.72 37.26 -15.72
CA ASN A 228 23.14 36.97 -15.82
C ASN A 228 23.36 35.84 -16.83
N ARG A 229 23.96 36.16 -17.98
CA ARG A 229 24.21 35.20 -19.06
C ARG A 229 25.21 34.11 -18.71
N ALA A 230 26.13 34.37 -17.77
CA ALA A 230 27.20 33.43 -17.43
C ALA A 230 26.69 32.24 -16.61
N ASN A 231 25.79 32.49 -15.65
CA ASN A 231 25.19 31.44 -14.81
C ASN A 231 23.69 31.21 -15.10
N LYS A 232 23.15 31.89 -16.12
CA LYS A 232 21.75 31.87 -16.55
C LYS A 232 20.75 32.14 -15.41
N ALA A 233 21.16 32.94 -14.42
CA ALA A 233 20.29 33.32 -13.32
C ALA A 233 19.46 34.56 -13.66
N LEU A 234 18.20 34.56 -13.23
CA LEU A 234 17.30 35.72 -13.30
C LEU A 234 17.09 36.27 -11.89
N THR A 235 17.36 37.56 -11.69
CA THR A 235 17.19 38.25 -10.40
C THR A 235 16.09 39.30 -10.52
N ALA A 236 15.17 39.32 -9.57
CA ALA A 236 14.22 40.40 -9.35
C ALA A 236 14.69 41.28 -8.17
N GLU A 237 14.65 42.59 -8.35
CA GLU A 237 15.03 43.58 -7.34
C GLU A 237 13.89 44.57 -7.11
N LYS A 238 13.55 44.80 -5.84
CA LYS A 238 12.55 45.79 -5.40
C LYS A 238 12.90 46.33 -4.00
N ASP A 239 12.90 47.64 -3.85
CA ASP A 239 13.10 48.33 -2.55
C ASP A 239 14.34 47.83 -1.76
N GLY A 240 15.45 47.59 -2.47
CA GLY A 240 16.70 47.08 -1.89
C GLY A 240 16.71 45.59 -1.54
N LYS A 241 15.61 44.87 -1.77
CA LYS A 241 15.51 43.41 -1.64
C LYS A 241 15.70 42.73 -2.98
N THR A 242 16.28 41.53 -2.96
CA THR A 242 16.50 40.71 -4.16
C THR A 242 15.93 39.31 -4.00
N ALA A 243 15.46 38.77 -5.12
CA ALA A 243 15.06 37.37 -5.25
C ALA A 243 15.71 36.80 -6.51
N ILE A 244 16.16 35.56 -6.47
CA ILE A 244 16.92 34.94 -7.57
C ILE A 244 16.35 33.59 -7.97
N ALA A 245 16.36 33.32 -9.27
CA ALA A 245 16.14 32.00 -9.86
C ALA A 245 17.42 31.59 -10.61
N LEU A 246 18.06 30.51 -10.17
CA LEU A 246 19.25 29.94 -10.81
C LEU A 246 18.84 29.08 -12.02
N ALA A 247 19.81 28.68 -12.86
CA ALA A 247 19.58 27.73 -13.93
C ALA A 247 19.07 26.38 -13.36
N PRO A 248 18.09 25.71 -14.01
CA PRO A 248 17.43 26.08 -15.26
C PRO A 248 16.23 27.04 -15.10
N GLN A 249 15.75 27.26 -13.87
CA GLN A 249 14.54 28.03 -13.59
C GLN A 249 14.66 29.50 -14.04
N GLY A 250 15.81 30.15 -13.87
CA GLY A 250 16.03 31.52 -14.31
C GLY A 250 15.87 31.72 -15.83
N GLU A 251 16.35 30.76 -16.62
CA GLU A 251 16.20 30.76 -18.08
C GLU A 251 14.75 30.50 -18.49
N ALA A 252 14.06 29.58 -17.81
CA ALA A 252 12.64 29.31 -18.03
C ALA A 252 11.75 30.53 -17.72
N LEU A 253 12.02 31.25 -16.63
CA LEU A 253 11.30 32.47 -16.25
C LEU A 253 11.56 33.63 -17.21
N LEU A 254 12.80 33.77 -17.71
CA LEU A 254 13.09 34.75 -18.75
C LEU A 254 12.33 34.39 -20.06
N ALA A 255 12.26 33.08 -20.37
CA ALA A 255 11.55 32.58 -21.54
C ALA A 255 10.02 32.71 -21.44
N SER A 256 9.43 32.77 -20.24
CA SER A 256 7.98 32.99 -20.08
C SER A 256 7.56 34.43 -20.38
N LEU A 257 8.50 35.39 -20.45
CA LEU A 257 8.20 36.78 -20.77
C LEU A 257 7.99 37.00 -22.29
N PRO A 258 7.15 37.98 -22.68
CA PRO A 258 6.99 38.37 -24.08
C PRO A 258 8.33 38.70 -24.76
N PRO A 259 8.51 38.41 -26.07
CA PRO A 259 9.79 38.60 -26.76
C PRO A 259 10.40 40.01 -26.61
N GLU A 260 9.57 41.05 -26.67
CA GLU A 260 10.00 42.44 -26.50
C GLU A 260 10.50 42.75 -25.08
N VAL A 261 9.83 42.19 -24.06
CA VAL A 261 10.24 42.34 -22.65
C VAL A 261 11.53 41.56 -22.40
N ARG A 262 11.62 40.34 -22.93
CA ARG A 262 12.81 39.49 -22.84
C ARG A 262 14.05 40.18 -23.40
N LYS A 263 13.96 40.72 -24.62
CA LYS A 263 15.07 41.43 -25.29
C LYS A 263 15.54 42.64 -24.48
N LYS A 264 14.61 43.37 -23.85
CA LYS A 264 14.94 44.50 -22.95
C LYS A 264 15.68 44.01 -21.70
N VAL A 265 15.21 42.94 -21.05
CA VAL A 265 15.90 42.35 -19.88
C VAL A 265 17.29 41.84 -20.24
N GLU A 266 17.45 41.18 -21.39
CA GLU A 266 18.74 40.68 -21.89
C GLU A 266 19.73 41.79 -22.25
N THR A 267 19.23 42.97 -22.62
CA THR A 267 20.03 44.18 -22.86
C THR A 267 20.13 45.09 -21.64
N ASN A 268 19.74 44.57 -20.47
CA ASN A 268 19.82 45.23 -19.15
C ASN A 268 19.00 46.53 -19.05
N GLN A 269 17.98 46.69 -19.91
CA GLN A 269 17.03 47.79 -19.86
C GLN A 269 15.96 47.51 -18.79
N PHE A 270 15.52 48.56 -18.11
CA PHE A 270 14.46 48.45 -17.11
C PHE A 270 13.10 48.24 -17.78
N VAL A 271 12.36 47.24 -17.31
CA VAL A 271 10.98 46.97 -17.71
C VAL A 271 10.16 46.72 -16.45
N LYS A 272 8.95 47.28 -16.40
CA LYS A 272 8.03 47.08 -15.29
C LYS A 272 7.45 45.66 -15.37
N VAL A 273 7.71 44.84 -14.36
CA VAL A 273 7.15 43.50 -14.23
C VAL A 273 6.63 43.28 -12.81
N THR A 274 5.73 42.32 -12.66
CA THR A 274 5.38 41.76 -11.35
C THR A 274 6.20 40.49 -11.16
N ALA A 275 7.09 40.51 -10.16
CA ALA A 275 7.82 39.33 -9.73
C ALA A 275 7.07 38.67 -8.57
N TYR A 276 6.99 37.35 -8.55
CA TYR A 276 6.42 36.57 -7.48
C TYR A 276 7.55 35.86 -6.74
N VAL A 277 7.68 36.13 -5.45
CA VAL A 277 8.85 35.77 -4.65
C VAL A 277 8.44 34.96 -3.44
N SER A 278 9.06 33.80 -3.24
CA SER A 278 8.97 33.01 -1.99
C SER A 278 10.31 33.07 -1.28
N GLY A 279 10.36 33.72 -0.10
CA GLY A 279 11.62 33.97 0.60
C GLY A 279 12.61 34.80 -0.23
N SER A 280 13.75 34.21 -0.60
CA SER A 280 14.76 34.78 -1.51
C SER A 280 14.71 34.20 -2.94
N SER A 281 13.73 33.34 -3.22
CA SER A 281 13.60 32.64 -4.50
C SER A 281 12.62 33.39 -5.41
N LEU A 282 13.02 33.61 -6.65
CA LEU A 282 12.14 34.15 -7.69
C LEU A 282 11.34 33.00 -8.31
N VAL A 283 10.03 32.98 -8.11
CA VAL A 283 9.17 31.82 -8.45
C VAL A 283 8.46 32.02 -9.78
N LYS A 284 7.99 33.25 -10.06
CA LYS A 284 7.27 33.59 -11.29
C LYS A 284 7.49 35.05 -11.67
N VAL A 285 7.41 35.37 -12.95
CA VAL A 285 7.45 36.75 -13.46
C VAL A 285 6.31 36.97 -14.47
N GLU A 286 5.66 38.12 -14.39
CA GLU A 286 4.62 38.54 -15.33
C GLU A 286 4.90 39.95 -15.83
N ALA A 287 4.81 40.15 -17.13
CA ALA A 287 4.84 41.50 -17.70
C ALA A 287 3.58 42.26 -17.28
N SER A 288 3.75 43.52 -16.86
CA SER A 288 2.63 44.43 -16.59
C SER A 288 1.92 44.88 -17.87
#